data_AF-H0T372-F1
#
_entry.id   AF-H0T372-F1
#
_cell.length_a   1.000
_cell.length_b   1.000
_cell.length_c   1.000
_cell.angle_alpha   90.00
_cell.angle_beta   90.00
_cell.angle_gamma   90.00
#
_symmetry.space_group_name_H-M   'P 1'
#
loop_
_entity.id
_entity.type
_entity.pdbx_description
1 polymer ?
#
loop_
_entity_poly.entity_id
_entity_poly.type
_entity_poly.pdbx_seq_one_letter_code
_entity_poly.pdbx_strand_id
1 'polypeptide(L)'
;MAKNAAPKRARLKAIIADKDKPMEERFAATLKLAEMPRNSSTTRIRNRCELTGRPRSNYRKNKLSRIALRELGSKGLVPGLVKSSW
;
A
#
# COMPACT_ATOMS: atom_id res chain seq x y z
N MET A 1 2.95 6.93 -10.29
CA MET A 1 2.55 8.07 -9.42
C MET A 1 3.15 7.95 -8.01
N ALA A 2 2.66 7.06 -7.15
CA ALA A 2 3.14 6.98 -5.76
C ALA A 2 4.61 6.54 -5.61
N LYS A 3 5.08 5.57 -6.40
CA LYS A 3 6.48 5.11 -6.38
C LYS A 3 7.48 6.24 -6.69
N ASN A 4 7.21 7.03 -7.74
CA ASN A 4 8.11 8.10 -8.18
C ASN A 4 8.19 9.27 -7.18
N ALA A 5 7.08 9.59 -6.51
CA ALA A 5 7.00 10.69 -5.55
C ALA A 5 7.37 10.30 -4.11
N ALA A 6 7.51 9.00 -3.83
CA ALA A 6 7.85 8.47 -2.51
C ALA A 6 9.08 9.11 -1.86
N PRO A 7 10.25 9.25 -2.54
CA PRO A 7 11.44 9.84 -1.91
C PRO A 7 11.23 11.31 -1.54
N LYS A 8 10.58 12.10 -2.41
CA LYS A 8 10.28 13.52 -2.16
C LYS A 8 9.32 13.68 -0.98
N ARG A 9 8.26 12.86 -0.90
CA ARG A 9 7.31 12.86 0.22
C ARG A 9 7.98 12.44 1.53
N ALA A 10 8.90 11.47 1.50
CA ALA A 10 9.64 11.03 2.68
C ALA A 10 10.51 12.15 3.26
N ARG A 11 11.26 12.87 2.40
CA ARG A 11 12.07 14.03 2.80
C ARG A 11 11.24 15.13 3.46
N LEU A 12 10.12 15.51 2.83
CA LEU A 12 9.23 16.55 3.38
C LEU A 12 8.60 16.11 4.70
N LYS A 13 8.18 14.85 4.82
CA LYS A 13 7.65 14.32 6.08
C LYS A 13 8.70 14.28 7.20
N ALA A 14 9.96 13.98 6.89
CA ALA A 14 11.05 14.02 7.86
C ALA A 14 11.25 15.44 8.42
N ILE A 15 11.23 16.46 7.55
CA ILE A 15 11.32 17.88 7.96
C ILE A 15 10.14 18.29 8.84
N ILE A 16 8.93 17.83 8.51
CA ILE A 16 7.71 18.16 9.29
C ILE A 16 7.73 17.50 10.68
N ALA A 17 8.25 16.27 10.77
CA ALA A 17 8.29 15.48 12.00
C ALA A 17 9.37 15.96 12.99
N ASP A 18 10.43 16.58 12.47
CA ASP A 18 11.49 17.19 13.26
C ASP A 18 10.95 18.42 14.03
N LYS A 19 11.09 18.39 15.36
CA LYS A 19 10.59 19.44 16.27
C LYS A 19 11.63 20.50 16.60
N ASP A 20 12.90 20.21 16.34
CA ASP A 20 14.01 21.11 16.66
C ASP A 20 14.11 22.25 15.63
N LYS A 21 13.54 22.03 14.45
CA LYS A 21 13.45 23.02 13.38
C LYS A 21 12.46 24.14 13.69
N PRO A 22 12.74 25.36 13.21
CA PRO A 22 11.82 26.48 13.37
C PRO A 22 10.46 26.19 12.74
N MET A 23 9.41 26.73 13.36
CA MET A 23 8.02 26.52 12.95
C MET A 23 7.80 26.87 11.47
N GLU A 24 8.46 27.93 10.98
CA GLU A 24 8.33 28.41 9.60
C GLU A 24 8.81 27.37 8.57
N GLU A 25 9.93 26.69 8.83
CA GLU A 25 10.45 25.65 7.94
C GLU A 25 9.52 24.43 7.90
N ARG A 26 8.97 24.06 9.05
CA ARG A 26 8.00 22.97 9.16
C ARG A 26 6.71 23.33 8.41
N PHE A 27 6.25 24.57 8.55
CA PHE A 27 5.07 25.07 7.86
C PHE A 27 5.26 25.10 6.33
N ALA A 28 6.39 25.64 5.85
CA ALA A 28 6.73 25.63 4.43
C ALA A 28 6.81 24.21 3.85
N ALA A 29 7.33 23.23 4.63
CA ALA A 29 7.36 21.84 4.22
C ALA A 29 5.95 21.22 4.14
N THR A 30 5.02 21.60 5.03
CA THR A 30 3.61 21.14 4.95
C THR A 30 2.89 21.69 3.72
N LEU A 31 3.09 22.96 3.36
CA LEU A 31 2.53 23.56 2.16
C LEU A 31 3.02 22.83 0.90
N LYS A 32 4.34 22.61 0.79
CA LYS A 32 4.95 21.83 -0.31
C LYS A 32 4.43 20.38 -0.36
N LEU A 33 4.09 19.78 0.78
CA LEU A 33 3.49 18.44 0.83
C LEU A 33 2.05 18.44 0.30
N ALA A 34 1.30 19.51 0.57
CA ALA A 34 -0.10 19.68 0.19
C ALA A 34 -0.29 19.99 -1.31
N GLU A 35 0.62 20.75 -1.91
CA GLU A 35 0.63 21.05 -3.36
C GLU A 35 0.84 19.80 -4.22
N MET A 36 1.49 18.76 -3.68
CA MET A 36 1.75 17.55 -4.46
C MET A 36 0.46 16.78 -4.82
N PRO A 37 0.43 16.10 -5.99
CA PRO A 37 -0.74 15.35 -6.43
C PRO A 37 -1.23 14.35 -5.38
N ARG A 38 -2.53 14.38 -5.05
CA ARG A 38 -3.11 13.48 -4.01
C ARG A 38 -2.90 12.00 -4.31
N ASN A 39 -2.93 11.60 -5.58
CA ASN A 39 -2.70 10.22 -6.04
C ASN A 39 -1.25 9.72 -5.88
N SER A 40 -0.33 10.62 -5.51
CA SER A 40 1.02 10.23 -5.14
C SER A 40 1.14 9.69 -3.71
N SER A 41 0.07 9.77 -2.90
CA SER A 41 0.06 9.24 -1.54
C SER A 41 -0.12 7.71 -1.50
N THR A 42 0.79 7.02 -0.82
CA THR A 42 0.74 5.56 -0.59
C THR A 42 -0.55 5.11 0.10
N THR A 43 -1.15 5.96 0.95
CA THR A 43 -2.40 5.64 1.67
C THR A 43 -3.57 5.34 0.73
N ARG A 44 -3.53 5.85 -0.52
CA ARG A 44 -4.59 5.61 -1.51
C ARG A 44 -4.43 4.28 -2.25
N ILE A 45 -3.31 3.59 -2.08
CA ILE A 45 -3.06 2.29 -2.71
C ILE A 45 -3.84 1.23 -1.95
N ARG A 46 -4.62 0.42 -2.69
CA ARG A 46 -5.39 -0.69 -2.14
C ARG A 46 -4.93 -2.00 -2.76
N ASN A 47 -4.68 -3.01 -1.92
CA ASN A 47 -4.38 -4.35 -2.39
C ASN A 47 -5.64 -4.95 -3.05
N ARG A 48 -5.59 -5.17 -4.36
CA ARG A 48 -6.62 -5.85 -5.13
C ARG A 48 -6.14 -7.26 -5.47
N CYS A 49 -7.08 -8.17 -5.72
CA CYS A 49 -6.78 -9.48 -6.26
C CYS A 49 -6.16 -9.33 -7.64
N GLU A 50 -5.02 -9.97 -7.90
CA GLU A 50 -4.36 -9.88 -9.21
C GLU A 50 -5.17 -10.57 -10.33
N LEU A 51 -5.94 -11.60 -10.00
CA LEU A 51 -6.77 -12.32 -10.98
C LEU A 51 -8.12 -11.63 -11.26
N THR A 52 -8.83 -11.21 -10.21
CA THR A 52 -10.23 -10.75 -10.32
C THR A 52 -10.43 -9.27 -9.99
N GLY A 53 -9.41 -8.57 -9.54
CA GLY A 53 -9.51 -7.16 -9.12
C GLY A 53 -10.28 -6.92 -7.81
N ARG A 54 -10.75 -7.98 -7.12
CA ARG A 54 -11.57 -7.86 -5.90
C ARG A 54 -10.86 -6.98 -4.85
N PRO A 55 -11.53 -5.96 -4.28
CA PRO A 55 -10.89 -4.97 -3.41
C PRO A 55 -10.80 -5.36 -1.93
N ARG A 56 -11.41 -6.50 -1.53
CA ARG A 56 -11.52 -6.94 -0.13
C ARG A 56 -11.24 -8.43 0.00
N SER A 57 -10.84 -8.83 1.22
CA SER A 57 -10.49 -10.22 1.58
C SER A 57 -9.42 -10.81 0.65
N ASN A 58 -8.28 -10.13 0.57
CA ASN A 58 -7.13 -10.56 -0.20
C ASN A 58 -6.03 -11.05 0.75
N TYR A 59 -5.44 -12.20 0.43
CA TYR A 59 -4.30 -12.74 1.17
C TYR A 59 -3.02 -12.08 0.65
N ARG A 60 -2.23 -11.46 1.55
CA ARG A 60 -1.02 -10.71 1.15
C ARG A 60 0.06 -11.60 0.52
N LYS A 61 0.20 -12.84 1.01
CA LYS A 61 1.18 -13.82 0.51
C LYS A 61 0.93 -14.20 -0.94
N ASN A 62 -0.31 -14.56 -1.25
CA ASN A 62 -0.70 -15.05 -2.58
C ASN A 62 -1.22 -13.94 -3.51
N LYS A 63 -1.47 -12.73 -2.99
CA LYS A 63 -2.08 -11.59 -3.69
C LYS A 63 -3.42 -11.89 -4.38
N LEU A 64 -4.10 -12.93 -3.91
CA LEU A 64 -5.38 -13.40 -4.43
C LEU A 64 -6.50 -13.15 -3.42
N SER A 65 -7.71 -13.03 -3.95
CA SER A 65 -8.93 -12.99 -3.15
C SER A 65 -9.24 -14.35 -2.54
N ARG A 66 -10.04 -14.36 -1.47
CA ARG A 66 -10.53 -15.61 -0.85
C ARG A 66 -11.26 -16.56 -1.81
N ILE A 67 -11.88 -16.03 -2.87
CA ILE A 67 -12.64 -16.82 -3.84
C ILE A 67 -11.66 -17.51 -4.80
N ALA A 68 -10.80 -16.71 -5.44
CA ALA A 68 -9.79 -17.21 -6.35
C ALA A 68 -8.82 -18.19 -5.66
N LEU A 69 -8.40 -17.90 -4.42
CA LEU A 69 -7.52 -18.79 -3.67
C LEU A 69 -8.19 -20.14 -3.36
N ARG A 70 -9.48 -20.14 -3.00
CA ARG A 70 -10.23 -21.38 -2.74
C ARG A 70 -10.41 -22.19 -4.02
N GLU A 71 -10.70 -21.53 -5.14
CA GLU A 71 -10.88 -22.19 -6.43
C GLU A 71 -9.57 -22.82 -6.92
N LEU A 72 -8.48 -22.05 -6.95
CA LEU A 72 -7.15 -22.55 -7.35
C LEU A 72 -6.64 -23.63 -6.39
N GLY A 73 -6.94 -23.49 -5.10
CA GLY A 73 -6.64 -24.49 -4.09
C GLY A 73 -7.37 -25.82 -4.31
N SER A 74 -8.66 -25.75 -4.64
CA SER A 74 -9.46 -26.93 -4.95
C SER A 74 -8.99 -27.63 -6.23
N LYS A 75 -8.44 -26.87 -7.19
CA LYS A 75 -7.83 -27.38 -8.43
C LYS A 75 -6.39 -27.89 -8.24
N GLY A 76 -5.79 -27.77 -7.06
CA GLY A 76 -4.40 -28.16 -6.81
C GLY A 76 -3.35 -27.25 -7.48
N LEU A 77 -3.74 -26.05 -7.95
CA LEU A 77 -2.84 -25.11 -8.65
C LEU A 77 -2.03 -24.22 -7.69
N VAL A 78 -2.28 -24.32 -6.38
CA VAL A 78 -1.55 -23.57 -5.35
C VAL A 78 -0.57 -24.52 -4.65
N PRO A 79 0.76 -24.35 -4.85
CA PRO A 79 1.75 -25.23 -4.24
C PRO A 79 1.65 -25.26 -2.72
N GLY A 80 1.60 -26.47 -2.14
CA GLY A 80 1.59 -26.68 -0.69
C GLY A 80 0.29 -26.30 0.02
N LEU A 81 -0.79 -26.00 -0.71
CA LEU A 81 -2.09 -25.74 -0.10
C LEU A 81 -2.86 -27.05 0.10
N VAL A 82 -2.98 -27.48 1.36
CA VAL A 82 -3.77 -28.65 1.77
C VAL A 82 -4.88 -28.24 2.73
N LYS A 83 -5.98 -29.01 2.76
CA LYS A 83 -7.00 -28.84 3.80
C LYS A 83 -6.42 -29.34 5.12
N SER A 84 -6.47 -28.51 6.16
CA SER A 84 -6.09 -28.92 7.51
C SER A 84 -7.14 -29.87 8.08
N SER A 85 -6.69 -31.01 8.60
CA SER A 85 -7.45 -31.86 9.53
C SER A 85 -6.79 -31.77 10.91
N TRP A 86 -7.59 -31.62 11.95
CA TRP A 86 -7.16 -31.79 13.34
C TRP A 86 -7.70 -33.12 13.86
#